data_AF-A0A1A8K4C7-F1
#
_entry.id   AF-A0A1A8K4C7-F1
#
_cell.length_a   1.000
_cell.length_b   1.000
_cell.length_c   1.000
_cell.angle_alpha   90.00
_cell.angle_beta   90.00
_cell.angle_gamma   90.00
#
_symmetry.space_group_name_H-M   'P 1'
#
loop_
_entity.id
_entity.type
_entity.pdbx_description
1 polymer ?
#
loop_
_entity_poly.entity_id
_entity_poly.type
_entity_poly.pdbx_seq_one_letter_code
_entity_poly.pdbx_strand_id
1 'polypeptide(L)'
;NLTQVPSHIPEETQYLDISHNFIYRLNGSSFSGLLQLCFLKATHCGLQELSPSVFDHTPLLKVLNISHNKLPFIPDLSLKHLRVLDLSNNIYSSYRVPESFQDLTHLDLLSLGSPAAVSVGYNDFDPLMNISLHHLILGAGNLWRNYNSGSLAKIRYLQKFSLHTAFCENFRQFE
;
A
#
# COMPACT_ATOMS: atom_id res chain seq x y z
N ASN A 1 -22.34 -11.09 0.40
CA ASN A 1 -21.26 -10.12 0.70
C ASN A 1 -20.95 -10.17 2.19
N LEU A 2 -19.69 -10.44 2.52
CA LEU A 2 -19.19 -10.57 3.88
C LEU A 2 -18.95 -9.18 4.50
N THR A 3 -19.15 -9.04 5.80
CA THR A 3 -18.81 -7.83 6.57
C THR A 3 -17.55 -7.99 7.43
N GLN A 4 -17.04 -9.22 7.52
CA GLN A 4 -15.84 -9.60 8.26
C GLN A 4 -15.16 -10.78 7.58
N VAL A 5 -13.88 -11.02 7.92
CA VAL A 5 -13.16 -12.23 7.47
C VAL A 5 -13.81 -13.46 8.14
N PRO A 6 -14.13 -14.54 7.39
CA PRO A 6 -14.68 -15.77 7.97
C PRO A 6 -13.73 -16.41 8.98
N SER A 7 -14.27 -16.92 10.09
CA SER A 7 -13.48 -17.52 11.18
C SER A 7 -12.98 -18.94 10.93
N HIS A 8 -13.44 -19.60 9.85
CA HIS A 8 -13.14 -21.01 9.56
C HIS A 8 -12.31 -21.18 8.28
N ILE A 9 -11.38 -20.25 8.04
CA ILE A 9 -10.39 -20.39 6.96
C ILE A 9 -9.34 -21.42 7.41
N PRO A 10 -9.01 -22.44 6.60
CA PRO A 10 -7.99 -23.44 6.96
C PRO A 10 -6.62 -22.81 7.24
N GLU A 11 -5.90 -23.29 8.25
CA GLU A 11 -4.62 -22.72 8.70
C GLU A 11 -3.50 -22.84 7.64
N GLU A 12 -3.62 -23.84 6.75
CA GLU A 12 -2.73 -24.05 5.61
C GLU A 12 -2.95 -23.08 4.43
N THR A 13 -3.93 -22.17 4.54
CA THR A 13 -4.25 -21.21 3.48
C THR A 13 -3.06 -20.31 3.17
N GLN A 14 -2.57 -20.39 1.93
CA GLN A 14 -1.47 -19.54 1.43
C GLN A 14 -1.95 -18.35 0.60
N TYR A 15 -3.15 -18.46 0.02
CA TYR A 15 -3.76 -17.45 -0.83
C TYR A 15 -5.17 -17.16 -0.33
N LEU A 16 -5.46 -15.89 -0.05
CA LEU A 16 -6.76 -15.44 0.38
C LEU A 16 -7.19 -14.23 -0.45
N ASP A 17 -8.32 -14.36 -1.14
CA ASP A 17 -9.00 -13.24 -1.80
C ASP A 17 -10.36 -13.01 -1.14
N ILE A 18 -10.48 -11.88 -0.43
CA ILE A 18 -11.70 -11.40 0.21
C ILE A 18 -12.25 -10.17 -0.50
N SER A 19 -11.80 -9.88 -1.73
CA SER A 19 -12.23 -8.72 -2.51
C SER A 19 -13.74 -8.70 -2.77
N HIS A 20 -14.28 -7.53 -3.08
CA HIS A 20 -15.70 -7.31 -3.40
C HIS A 20 -16.65 -7.74 -2.27
N ASN A 21 -16.23 -7.51 -1.03
CA ASN A 21 -17.05 -7.66 0.16
C ASN A 21 -17.31 -6.29 0.82
N PHE A 22 -17.87 -6.25 2.02
CA PHE A 22 -18.16 -5.04 2.79
C PHE A 22 -17.37 -5.01 4.11
N ILE A 23 -16.09 -5.37 4.02
CA ILE A 23 -15.18 -5.46 5.16
C ILE A 23 -14.56 -4.08 5.38
N TYR A 24 -15.22 -3.26 6.18
CA TYR A 24 -14.82 -1.86 6.42
C TYR A 24 -13.62 -1.72 7.37
N ARG A 25 -13.36 -2.74 8.20
CA ARG A 25 -12.25 -2.78 9.16
C ARG A 25 -11.62 -4.16 9.18
N LEU A 26 -10.29 -4.20 9.26
CA LEU A 26 -9.53 -5.40 9.60
C LEU A 26 -8.77 -5.15 10.92
N ASN A 27 -8.92 -6.06 11.87
CA ASN A 27 -8.38 -5.99 13.22
C ASN A 27 -7.31 -7.07 13.47
N GLY A 28 -6.63 -7.03 14.63
CA GLY A 28 -5.55 -7.97 14.98
C GLY A 28 -5.92 -9.46 14.95
N SER A 29 -7.21 -9.81 15.00
CA SER A 29 -7.69 -11.20 14.94
C SER A 29 -8.23 -11.60 13.56
N SER A 30 -8.29 -10.69 12.59
CA SER A 30 -8.92 -10.94 11.28
C SER A 30 -8.26 -12.06 10.49
N PHE A 31 -6.95 -12.27 10.68
CA PHE A 31 -6.18 -13.34 10.03
C PHE A 31 -5.50 -14.26 11.06
N SER A 32 -6.05 -14.36 12.27
CA SER A 32 -5.51 -15.22 13.32
C SER A 32 -5.43 -16.67 12.84
N GLY A 33 -4.31 -17.34 13.11
CA GLY A 33 -4.06 -18.73 12.70
C GLY A 33 -3.59 -18.92 11.25
N LEU A 34 -3.63 -17.89 10.40
CA LEU A 34 -3.22 -17.99 8.99
C LEU A 34 -1.70 -17.82 8.80
N LEU A 35 -0.92 -18.62 9.53
CA LEU A 35 0.54 -18.54 9.59
C LEU A 35 1.21 -18.81 8.23
N GLN A 36 0.53 -19.53 7.34
CA GLN A 36 1.01 -19.87 5.99
C GLN A 36 0.62 -18.85 4.92
N LEU A 37 -0.13 -17.79 5.29
CA LEU A 37 -0.65 -16.83 4.33
C LEU A 37 0.49 -16.05 3.67
N CYS A 38 0.59 -16.20 2.34
CA CYS A 38 1.62 -15.59 1.52
C CYS A 38 1.06 -14.49 0.61
N PHE A 39 -0.22 -14.56 0.28
CA PHE A 39 -0.89 -13.65 -0.65
C PHE A 39 -2.27 -13.27 -0.13
N LEU A 40 -2.51 -11.96 0.04
CA LEU A 40 -3.79 -11.43 0.46
C LEU A 40 -4.29 -10.36 -0.52
N LYS A 41 -5.53 -10.55 -1.00
CA LYS A 41 -6.30 -9.53 -1.73
C LYS A 41 -7.55 -9.15 -0.94
N ALA A 42 -7.71 -7.86 -0.68
CA ALA A 42 -8.92 -7.30 -0.07
C ALA A 42 -9.32 -6.02 -0.81
N THR A 43 -9.52 -6.12 -2.12
CA THR A 43 -9.85 -4.97 -2.97
C THR A 43 -11.36 -4.71 -3.02
N HIS A 44 -11.78 -3.47 -3.25
CA HIS A 44 -13.20 -3.12 -3.36
C HIS A 44 -14.04 -3.54 -2.13
N CYS A 45 -13.45 -3.51 -0.94
CA CYS A 45 -14.12 -3.86 0.32
C CYS A 45 -14.77 -2.67 1.04
N GLY A 46 -14.42 -1.45 0.62
CA GLY A 46 -14.74 -0.24 1.37
C GLY A 46 -13.95 -0.13 2.68
N LEU A 47 -12.78 -0.78 2.74
CA LEU A 47 -11.89 -0.79 3.90
C LEU A 47 -11.45 0.63 4.24
N GLN A 48 -11.65 1.03 5.49
CA GLN A 48 -11.32 2.36 6.02
C GLN A 48 -10.32 2.27 7.16
N GLU A 49 -10.29 1.15 7.87
CA GLU A 49 -9.50 1.00 9.08
C GLU A 49 -8.70 -0.30 9.08
N LEU A 50 -7.43 -0.16 9.45
CA LEU A 50 -6.49 -1.26 9.59
C LEU A 50 -5.83 -1.16 10.96
N SER A 51 -5.99 -2.20 11.78
CA SER A 51 -5.30 -2.26 13.07
C SER A 51 -3.79 -2.47 12.87
N PRO A 52 -2.92 -1.84 13.70
CA PRO A 52 -1.48 -2.05 13.61
C PRO A 52 -1.03 -3.52 13.74
N SER A 53 -1.81 -4.35 14.43
CA SER A 53 -1.52 -5.78 14.66
C SER A 53 -2.23 -6.73 13.70
N VAL A 54 -2.91 -6.21 12.65
CA VAL A 54 -3.72 -7.02 11.72
C VAL A 54 -2.92 -8.18 11.07
N PHE A 55 -1.61 -7.98 10.87
CA PHE A 55 -0.75 -8.93 10.18
C PHE A 55 0.25 -9.66 11.08
N ASP A 56 0.11 -9.55 12.41
CA ASP A 56 1.01 -10.21 13.37
C ASP A 56 0.99 -11.74 13.22
N HIS A 57 -0.13 -12.30 12.76
CA HIS A 57 -0.33 -13.73 12.54
C HIS A 57 -0.07 -14.17 11.09
N THR A 58 0.46 -13.30 10.23
CA THR A 58 0.77 -13.59 8.82
C THR A 58 2.23 -13.27 8.49
N PRO A 59 3.22 -13.90 9.17
CA PRO A 59 4.65 -13.54 9.05
C PRO A 59 5.26 -13.85 7.68
N LEU A 60 4.59 -14.69 6.88
CA LEU A 60 5.02 -15.11 5.54
C LEU A 60 4.40 -14.27 4.41
N LEU A 61 3.65 -13.21 4.72
CA LEU A 61 2.96 -12.42 3.72
C LEU A 61 3.96 -11.74 2.76
N LYS A 62 3.86 -12.07 1.47
CA LYS A 62 4.71 -11.55 0.39
C LYS A 62 3.97 -10.59 -0.52
N VAL A 63 2.66 -10.76 -0.67
CA VAL A 63 1.82 -9.89 -1.49
C VAL A 63 0.62 -9.42 -0.69
N LEU A 64 0.49 -8.11 -0.58
CA LEU A 64 -0.66 -7.44 0.01
C LEU A 64 -1.24 -6.47 -1.00
N ASN A 65 -2.47 -6.74 -1.43
CA ASN A 65 -3.23 -5.82 -2.26
C ASN A 65 -4.51 -5.39 -1.53
N ILE A 66 -4.51 -4.14 -1.08
CA ILE A 66 -5.65 -3.46 -0.46
C ILE A 66 -6.01 -2.19 -1.25
N SER A 67 -5.75 -2.21 -2.55
CA SER A 67 -6.15 -1.17 -3.50
C SER A 67 -7.69 -1.08 -3.63
N HIS A 68 -8.17 0.01 -4.21
CA HIS A 68 -9.60 0.26 -4.44
C HIS A 68 -10.41 0.19 -3.15
N ASN A 69 -9.94 0.90 -2.12
CA ASN A 69 -10.59 0.99 -0.82
C ASN A 69 -10.74 2.46 -0.40
N LYS A 70 -11.01 2.69 0.88
CA LYS A 70 -11.29 4.01 1.44
C LYS A 70 -10.35 4.32 2.61
N LEU A 71 -9.09 3.84 2.54
CA LEU A 71 -8.10 4.14 3.57
C LEU A 71 -7.78 5.65 3.56
N PRO A 72 -7.95 6.36 4.69
CA PRO A 72 -7.71 7.79 4.79
C PRO A 72 -6.24 8.14 5.03
N PHE A 73 -5.38 7.15 5.26
CA PHE A 73 -3.93 7.28 5.41
C PHE A 73 -3.23 6.03 4.85
N ILE A 74 -1.94 6.17 4.53
CA ILE A 74 -1.06 5.03 4.27
C ILE A 74 -0.82 4.33 5.62
N PRO A 75 -1.19 3.04 5.77
CA PRO A 75 -1.12 2.37 7.06
C PRO A 75 0.32 2.07 7.46
N ASP A 76 0.58 2.02 8.77
CA ASP A 76 1.80 1.43 9.33
C ASP A 76 1.83 -0.07 9.05
N LEU A 77 2.95 -0.57 8.52
CA LEU A 77 3.12 -1.97 8.14
C LEU A 77 4.53 -2.45 8.46
N SER A 78 4.64 -3.41 9.37
CA SER A 78 5.91 -4.07 9.72
C SER A 78 6.00 -5.47 9.11
N LEU A 79 5.88 -5.55 7.78
CA LEU A 79 5.85 -6.80 7.02
C LEU A 79 7.21 -7.08 6.34
N LYS A 80 8.17 -7.62 7.10
CA LYS A 80 9.58 -7.76 6.65
C LYS A 80 9.81 -8.58 5.38
N HIS A 81 8.90 -9.52 5.08
CA HIS A 81 8.98 -10.39 3.90
C HIS A 81 8.12 -9.91 2.72
N LEU A 82 7.46 -8.75 2.86
CA LEU A 82 6.60 -8.21 1.83
C LEU A 82 7.43 -7.84 0.60
N ARG A 83 6.97 -8.30 -0.57
CA ARG A 83 7.57 -8.03 -1.87
C ARG A 83 6.71 -7.11 -2.72
N VAL A 84 5.39 -7.20 -2.57
CA VAL A 84 4.43 -6.40 -3.35
C VAL A 84 3.42 -5.79 -2.40
N LEU A 85 3.34 -4.46 -2.43
CA LEU A 85 2.35 -3.68 -1.71
C LEU A 85 1.59 -2.79 -2.69
N ASP A 86 0.28 -3.01 -2.78
CA ASP A 86 -0.61 -2.16 -3.57
C ASP A 86 -1.66 -1.48 -2.69
N LEU A 87 -1.52 -0.15 -2.59
CA LEU A 87 -2.39 0.77 -1.86
C LEU A 87 -3.07 1.76 -2.81
N SER A 88 -3.03 1.52 -4.12
CA SER A 88 -3.56 2.44 -5.11
C SER A 88 -5.07 2.58 -5.01
N ASN A 89 -5.64 3.67 -5.53
CA ASN A 89 -7.08 3.93 -5.50
C ASN A 89 -7.67 3.87 -4.08
N ASN A 90 -6.96 4.44 -3.11
CA ASN A 90 -7.48 4.76 -1.77
C ASN A 90 -7.78 6.25 -1.66
N ILE A 91 -8.02 6.79 -0.46
CA ILE A 91 -8.43 8.20 -0.27
C ILE A 91 -7.53 8.96 0.71
N TYR A 92 -6.29 8.50 0.91
CA TYR A 92 -5.34 9.22 1.75
C TYR A 92 -4.97 10.58 1.16
N SER A 93 -4.82 11.58 2.02
CA SER A 93 -4.59 12.97 1.63
C SER A 93 -3.13 13.32 1.35
N SER A 94 -2.19 12.42 1.65
CA SER A 94 -0.75 12.62 1.54
C SER A 94 -0.04 11.35 1.09
N TYR A 95 1.03 11.49 0.31
CA TYR A 95 1.93 10.40 -0.06
C TYR A 95 2.94 10.04 1.03
N ARG A 96 2.95 10.77 2.16
CA ARG A 96 3.88 10.51 3.27
C ARG A 96 3.71 9.08 3.77
N VAL A 97 4.73 8.26 3.53
CA VAL A 97 4.77 6.89 4.05
C VAL A 97 5.21 6.91 5.52
N PRO A 98 4.73 5.98 6.36
CA PRO A 98 5.16 5.89 7.75
C PRO A 98 6.61 5.40 7.92
N GLU A 99 7.20 5.66 9.08
CA GLU A 99 8.57 5.24 9.41
C GLU A 99 8.75 3.71 9.35
N SER A 100 7.69 2.95 9.63
CA SER A 100 7.66 1.48 9.56
C SER A 100 8.03 0.93 8.17
N PHE A 101 7.92 1.73 7.10
CA PHE A 101 8.31 1.29 5.75
C PHE A 101 9.83 1.05 5.62
N GLN A 102 10.65 1.53 6.56
CA GLN A 102 12.07 1.17 6.66
C GLN A 102 12.29 -0.34 6.89
N ASP A 103 11.31 -1.03 7.49
CA ASP A 103 11.37 -2.47 7.77
C ASP A 103 11.00 -3.33 6.55
N LEU A 104 10.47 -2.74 5.48
CA LEU A 104 10.07 -3.43 4.24
C LEU A 104 11.28 -3.71 3.35
N THR A 105 12.30 -4.35 3.91
CA THR A 105 13.63 -4.53 3.30
C THR A 105 13.65 -5.43 2.06
N HIS A 106 12.58 -6.22 1.84
CA HIS A 106 12.41 -7.09 0.67
C HIS A 106 11.37 -6.56 -0.35
N LEU A 107 10.90 -5.32 -0.18
CA LEU A 107 9.85 -4.77 -1.02
C LEU A 107 10.38 -4.53 -2.44
N ASP A 108 9.84 -5.27 -3.40
CA ASP A 108 10.19 -5.16 -4.82
C ASP A 108 9.32 -4.09 -5.50
N LEU A 109 8.02 -4.05 -5.18
CA LEU A 109 7.04 -3.15 -5.78
C LEU A 109 6.18 -2.45 -4.74
N LEU A 110 6.12 -1.12 -4.84
CA LEU A 110 5.19 -0.27 -4.11
C LEU A 110 4.30 0.49 -5.09
N SER A 111 2.98 0.34 -4.97
CA SER A 111 1.98 1.05 -5.77
C SER A 111 1.14 1.97 -4.88
N LEU A 112 1.23 3.27 -5.14
CA LEU A 112 0.47 4.32 -4.47
C LEU A 112 -0.34 5.14 -5.51
N GLY A 113 -1.49 5.63 -5.08
CA GLY A 113 -2.36 6.51 -5.83
C GLY A 113 -3.60 6.82 -5.02
N SER A 114 -3.94 8.11 -4.94
CA SER A 114 -5.15 8.60 -4.28
C SER A 114 -5.63 9.87 -4.99
N PRO A 115 -6.94 10.02 -5.24
CA PRO A 115 -7.50 11.26 -5.76
C PRO A 115 -7.47 12.40 -4.73
N ALA A 116 -7.26 12.09 -3.44
CA ALA A 116 -7.13 13.08 -2.37
C ALA A 116 -5.68 13.54 -2.15
N ALA A 117 -4.69 12.76 -2.60
CA ALA A 117 -3.27 13.13 -2.49
C ALA A 117 -2.83 13.92 -3.73
N VAL A 118 -2.93 15.24 -3.64
CA VAL A 118 -2.68 16.15 -4.78
C VAL A 118 -1.25 16.67 -4.87
N SER A 119 -0.40 16.45 -3.86
CA SER A 119 0.99 16.92 -3.84
C SER A 119 1.93 15.87 -3.28
N VAL A 120 3.14 15.80 -3.83
CA VAL A 120 4.27 15.02 -3.30
C VAL A 120 5.24 15.97 -2.60
N GLY A 121 5.38 15.82 -1.29
CA GLY A 121 6.30 16.58 -0.45
C GLY A 121 7.74 16.07 -0.51
N TYR A 122 8.69 16.93 -0.12
CA TYR A 122 10.13 16.62 -0.14
C TYR A 122 10.49 15.38 0.71
N ASN A 123 9.79 15.17 1.82
CA ASN A 123 10.09 14.14 2.82
C ASN A 123 9.09 12.98 2.82
N ASP A 124 8.20 12.91 1.84
CA ASP A 124 7.11 11.91 1.82
C ASP A 124 7.64 10.48 1.72
N PHE A 125 8.85 10.29 1.17
CA PHE A 125 9.46 8.99 0.93
C PHE A 125 10.77 8.78 1.72
N ASP A 126 11.05 9.60 2.73
CA ASP A 126 12.26 9.47 3.56
C ASP A 126 12.43 8.04 4.15
N PRO A 127 11.38 7.36 4.63
CA PRO A 127 11.50 5.98 5.11
C PRO A 127 11.95 4.97 4.04
N LEU A 128 11.85 5.30 2.75
CA LEU A 128 12.25 4.42 1.64
C LEU A 128 13.71 4.61 1.22
N MET A 129 14.44 5.56 1.81
CA MET A 129 15.78 5.95 1.37
C MET A 129 16.79 4.79 1.33
N ASN A 130 16.67 3.85 2.26
CA ASN A 130 17.65 2.80 2.49
C ASN A 130 17.17 1.39 2.13
N ILE A 131 15.91 1.24 1.71
CA ILE A 131 15.38 -0.08 1.29
C ILE A 131 15.67 -0.33 -0.18
N SER A 132 15.79 -1.60 -0.57
CA SER A 132 16.04 -2.01 -1.97
C SER A 132 14.76 -2.02 -2.81
N LEU A 133 14.02 -0.92 -2.82
CA LEU A 133 12.78 -0.80 -3.61
C LEU A 133 13.10 -0.75 -5.10
N HIS A 134 12.62 -1.74 -5.86
CA HIS A 134 12.92 -1.84 -7.29
C HIS A 134 11.96 -1.00 -8.15
N HIS A 135 10.66 -1.04 -7.84
CA HIS A 135 9.63 -0.40 -8.65
C HIS A 135 8.68 0.41 -7.77
N LEU A 136 8.65 1.72 -8.01
CA LEU A 136 7.64 2.62 -7.47
C LEU A 136 6.64 3.00 -8.56
N ILE A 137 5.37 2.70 -8.30
CA ILE A 137 4.25 3.15 -9.11
C ILE A 137 3.54 4.24 -8.33
N LEU A 138 3.44 5.42 -8.91
CA LEU A 138 2.58 6.49 -8.41
C LEU A 138 1.52 6.78 -9.47
N GLY A 139 0.30 7.15 -9.08
CA GLY A 139 -0.60 7.64 -10.12
C GLY A 139 -2.09 7.41 -10.04
N ALA A 140 -2.50 6.36 -9.34
CA ALA A 140 -3.85 5.87 -9.50
C ALA A 140 -4.86 6.85 -8.90
N GLY A 141 -5.77 7.38 -9.74
CA GLY A 141 -6.75 8.39 -9.35
C GLY A 141 -6.28 9.84 -9.43
N ASN A 142 -5.17 10.13 -10.12
CA ASN A 142 -4.46 11.41 -9.98
C ASN A 142 -5.11 12.66 -10.57
N LEU A 143 -5.01 13.73 -9.76
CA LEU A 143 -4.96 15.15 -10.11
C LEU A 143 -3.76 15.80 -9.41
N TRP A 144 -2.53 15.35 -9.72
CA TRP A 144 -1.32 15.97 -9.15
C TRP A 144 -1.28 17.47 -9.48
N ARG A 145 -0.94 18.27 -8.48
CA ARG A 145 -0.82 19.72 -8.60
C ARG A 145 0.61 20.18 -8.37
N ASN A 146 1.28 19.59 -7.38
CA ASN A 146 2.63 19.96 -7.00
C ASN A 146 3.51 18.72 -6.79
N TYR A 147 4.74 18.81 -7.25
CA TYR A 147 5.80 17.86 -6.96
C TYR A 147 7.00 18.64 -6.43
N ASN A 148 7.53 18.24 -5.28
CA ASN A 148 8.76 18.83 -4.76
C ASN A 148 9.98 18.13 -5.38
N SER A 149 10.81 18.90 -6.08
CA SER A 149 11.98 18.37 -6.78
C SER A 149 12.95 17.70 -5.80
N GLY A 150 13.43 16.51 -6.17
CA GLY A 150 14.34 15.71 -5.35
C GLY A 150 13.67 14.70 -4.40
N SER A 151 12.34 14.73 -4.19
CA SER A 151 11.65 13.74 -3.35
C SER A 151 11.97 12.30 -3.73
N LEU A 152 11.92 11.99 -5.04
CA LEU A 152 12.19 10.63 -5.55
C LEU A 152 13.68 10.30 -5.63
N ALA A 153 14.54 11.32 -5.75
CA ALA A 153 16.00 11.13 -5.84
C ALA A 153 16.60 10.56 -4.54
N LYS A 154 15.85 10.65 -3.43
CA LYS A 154 16.21 10.07 -2.14
C LYS A 154 16.12 8.54 -2.11
N ILE A 155 15.32 7.92 -2.99
CA ILE A 155 15.12 6.46 -3.03
C ILE A 155 16.28 5.81 -3.79
N ARG A 156 17.36 5.48 -3.08
CA ARG A 156 18.68 5.19 -3.67
C ARG A 156 18.72 3.99 -4.61
N TYR A 157 17.87 2.99 -4.38
CA TYR A 157 17.89 1.72 -5.10
C TYR A 157 16.79 1.61 -6.16
N LEU A 158 16.05 2.69 -6.41
CA LEU A 158 14.94 2.69 -7.36
C LEU A 158 15.42 2.43 -8.78
N GLN A 159 14.98 1.32 -9.37
CA GLN A 159 15.34 0.94 -10.74
C GLN A 159 14.28 1.38 -11.75
N LYS A 160 13.02 1.36 -11.34
CA LYS A 160 11.89 1.70 -12.19
C LYS A 160 10.94 2.63 -11.46
N PHE A 161 10.63 3.74 -12.11
CA PHE A 161 9.53 4.61 -11.73
C PHE A 161 8.45 4.52 -12.79
N SER A 162 7.20 4.38 -12.38
CA SER A 162 6.05 4.45 -13.29
C SER A 162 5.04 5.44 -12.75
N LEU A 163 4.64 6.36 -13.63
CA LEU A 163 3.64 7.36 -13.32
C LEU A 163 2.38 7.05 -14.12
N HIS A 164 1.27 6.81 -13.43
CA HIS A 164 -0.05 6.83 -14.05
C HIS A 164 -0.66 8.21 -13.85
N THR A 165 -1.01 8.89 -14.93
CA THR A 165 -1.67 10.21 -14.82
C THR A 165 -2.54 10.42 -16.03
N ALA A 166 -3.68 11.10 -15.83
CA ALA A 166 -4.50 11.59 -16.92
C ALA A 166 -3.93 12.96 -17.32
N PHE A 167 -3.30 13.04 -18.50
CA PHE A 167 -2.77 14.30 -19.02
C PHE A 167 -3.90 15.14 -19.59
N CYS A 168 -4.47 16.03 -18.77
CA CYS A 168 -5.41 17.05 -19.26
C CYS A 168 -4.80 18.46 -19.28
N GLU A 169 -3.73 18.77 -18.54
CA GLU A 169 -3.01 20.06 -18.58
C GLU A 169 -1.49 19.92 -18.37
N ASN A 170 -0.75 20.89 -18.93
CA ASN A 170 0.70 21.09 -19.05
C ASN A 170 1.68 20.22 -18.23
N PHE A 171 2.71 19.72 -18.93
CA PHE A 171 3.85 18.92 -18.41
C PHE A 171 4.77 19.63 -17.39
N ARG A 172 4.50 20.89 -17.01
CA ARG A 172 5.37 21.69 -16.12
C ARG A 172 5.37 21.24 -14.66
N GLN A 173 4.61 20.20 -14.31
CA GLN A 173 4.55 19.67 -12.94
C GLN A 173 5.83 18.96 -12.51
N PHE A 174 6.72 18.61 -13.44
CA PHE A 174 7.99 17.93 -13.18
C PHE A 174 9.23 18.80 -13.52
N GLU A 175 9.02 20.08 -13.85
CA GLU A 175 10.11 21.05 -14.05
C GLU A 175 10.68 21.55 -12.72
#